data_AF-C0SNP0-F1
#
_entry.id   AF-C0SNP0-F1
#
_cell.length_a   1.000
_cell.length_b   1.000
_cell.length_c   1.000
_cell.angle_alpha   90.00
_cell.angle_beta   90.00
_cell.angle_gamma   90.00
#
_symmetry.space_group_name_H-M   'P 1'
#
loop_
_entity.id
_entity.type
_entity.pdbx_description
1 polymer ?
#
loop_
_entity_poly.entity_id
_entity_poly.type
_entity_poly.pdbx_seq_one_letter_code
_entity_poly.pdbx_strand_id
1 'polypeptide(L)'
;MLRFDVVLIIAMIFIYSLNGDQVRKCLSDTDCTNGEKCVQKNKICSTIVEIQRCEKEHFTIPCKSNNDCQVWAHEKICNKGCCWDLL
;
A
#
# COMPACT_ATOMS: atom_id res chain seq x y z
N MET A 1 -33.40 26.15 -5.31
CA MET A 1 -31.99 26.52 -5.53
C MET A 1 -31.11 25.83 -4.48
N LEU A 2 -30.95 24.50 -4.53
CA LEU A 2 -30.16 23.71 -3.55
C LEU A 2 -29.54 22.42 -4.15
N ARG A 3 -29.61 22.23 -5.49
CA ARG A 3 -29.20 20.98 -6.15
C ARG A 3 -27.72 20.96 -6.58
N PHE A 4 -27.04 22.11 -6.60
CA PHE A 4 -25.64 22.20 -7.03
C PHE A 4 -24.65 21.90 -5.91
N ASP A 5 -24.93 22.34 -4.66
CA ASP A 5 -24.05 22.12 -3.51
C ASP A 5 -23.88 20.63 -3.15
N VAL A 6 -24.96 19.85 -3.18
CA VAL A 6 -24.91 18.41 -2.87
C VAL A 6 -24.09 17.64 -3.91
N VAL A 7 -24.22 17.99 -5.19
CA VAL A 7 -23.46 17.36 -6.28
C VAL A 7 -21.98 17.70 -6.16
N LEU A 8 -21.64 18.93 -5.78
CA LEU A 8 -20.26 19.35 -5.56
C LEU A 8 -19.62 18.65 -4.35
N ILE A 9 -20.36 18.48 -3.26
CA ILE A 9 -19.91 17.74 -2.06
C ILE A 9 -19.68 16.27 -2.39
N ILE A 10 -20.61 15.63 -3.12
CA ILE A 10 -20.43 14.24 -3.56
C ILE A 10 -19.20 14.13 -4.48
N ALA A 11 -19.06 15.01 -5.46
CA ALA A 11 -17.89 15.03 -6.35
C ALA A 11 -16.57 15.21 -5.59
N MET A 12 -16.53 16.09 -4.58
CA MET A 12 -15.34 16.25 -3.73
C MET A 12 -15.04 15.00 -2.91
N ILE A 13 -16.03 14.34 -2.30
CA ILE A 13 -15.84 13.07 -1.58
C ILE A 13 -15.26 11.99 -2.52
N PHE A 14 -15.75 11.92 -3.77
CA PHE A 14 -15.19 11.02 -4.79
C PHE A 14 -13.74 11.37 -5.16
N ILE A 15 -13.39 12.66 -5.29
CA ILE A 15 -12.02 13.11 -5.60
C ILE A 15 -11.06 12.83 -4.42
N TYR A 16 -11.48 13.07 -3.17
CA TYR A 16 -10.66 12.79 -1.99
C TYR A 16 -10.42 11.28 -1.79
N SER A 17 -11.37 10.42 -2.18
CA SER A 17 -11.22 8.95 -2.08
C SER A 17 -10.27 8.35 -3.12
N LEU A 18 -9.95 9.07 -4.19
CA LEU A 18 -9.03 8.64 -5.26
C LEU A 18 -7.56 8.99 -4.99
N ASN A 19 -7.26 9.74 -3.92
CA ASN A 19 -5.90 9.99 -3.44
C ASN A 19 -5.41 8.88 -2.50
N GLY A 20 -5.87 7.64 -2.71
CA GLY A 20 -5.22 6.48 -2.10
C GLY A 20 -3.84 6.32 -2.72
N ASP A 21 -2.79 6.35 -1.90
CA ASP A 21 -1.41 6.08 -2.27
C ASP A 21 -1.38 4.87 -3.21
N GLN A 22 -1.25 5.11 -4.52
CA GLN A 22 -1.49 4.08 -5.53
C GLN A 22 -0.42 3.01 -5.37
N VAL A 23 -0.81 1.88 -4.78
CA VAL A 23 0.08 0.73 -4.62
C VAL A 23 0.43 0.21 -6.00
N ARG A 24 1.65 0.49 -6.44
CA ARG A 24 2.14 -0.01 -7.73
C ARG A 24 2.41 -1.51 -7.60
N LYS A 25 1.57 -2.31 -8.28
CA LYS A 25 1.79 -3.75 -8.40
C LYS A 25 2.92 -4.04 -9.39
N CYS A 26 3.67 -5.11 -9.14
CA CYS A 26 4.81 -5.52 -9.94
C CYS A 26 4.90 -7.04 -10.03
N LEU A 27 5.43 -7.52 -11.15
CA LEU A 27 5.87 -8.91 -11.30
C LEU A 27 7.39 -9.01 -11.18
N SER A 28 8.10 -7.94 -11.56
CA SER A 28 9.55 -7.85 -11.59
C SER A 28 10.03 -6.43 -11.27
N ASP A 29 11.32 -6.27 -10.99
CA ASP A 29 11.93 -4.97 -10.68
C ASP A 29 11.77 -3.93 -11.80
N THR A 30 11.59 -4.36 -13.05
CA THR A 30 11.42 -3.46 -14.20
C THR A 30 10.07 -2.78 -14.24
N ASP A 31 9.08 -3.30 -13.52
CA ASP A 31 7.75 -2.69 -13.39
C ASP A 31 7.77 -1.51 -12.41
N CYS A 32 8.80 -1.46 -11.56
CA CYS A 32 8.98 -0.44 -10.54
C CYS A 32 9.74 0.77 -11.10
N THR A 33 9.47 1.94 -10.51
CA THR A 33 10.10 3.21 -10.87
C THR A 33 10.95 3.72 -9.71
N ASN A 34 11.71 4.81 -9.91
CA ASN A 34 12.44 5.49 -8.84
C ASN A 34 13.47 4.63 -8.08
N GLY A 35 14.00 3.59 -8.73
CA GLY A 35 14.94 2.65 -8.09
C GLY A 35 14.31 1.75 -7.03
N GLU A 36 12.98 1.64 -7.01
CA GLU A 36 12.25 0.68 -6.19
C GLU A 36 12.49 -0.75 -6.67
N LYS A 37 12.24 -1.70 -5.76
CA LYS A 37 12.36 -3.13 -5.99
C LYS A 37 11.01 -3.80 -5.83
N CYS A 38 10.81 -4.86 -6.60
CA CYS A 38 9.57 -5.62 -6.55
C CYS A 38 9.61 -6.66 -5.42
N VAL A 39 8.74 -6.46 -4.43
CA VAL A 39 8.61 -7.39 -3.32
C VAL A 39 7.80 -8.60 -3.78
N GLN A 40 8.51 -9.71 -4.03
CA GLN A 40 7.93 -10.89 -4.69
C GLN A 40 6.78 -11.55 -3.92
N LYS A 41 6.70 -11.32 -2.61
CA LYS A 41 5.70 -11.96 -1.74
C LYS A 41 4.31 -11.36 -1.90
N ASN A 42 4.20 -10.02 -1.99
CA ASN A 42 2.94 -9.29 -2.14
C ASN A 42 2.81 -8.52 -3.46
N LYS A 43 3.80 -8.66 -4.34
CA LYS A 43 3.82 -8.11 -5.70
C LYS A 43 3.65 -6.59 -5.72
N ILE A 44 4.33 -5.89 -4.80
CA ILE A 44 4.32 -4.41 -4.74
C ILE A 44 5.73 -3.85 -4.93
N CYS A 45 5.81 -2.65 -5.50
CA CYS A 45 7.03 -1.87 -5.51
C CYS A 45 7.26 -1.24 -4.14
N SER A 46 8.50 -1.35 -3.64
CA SER A 46 8.93 -0.66 -2.43
C SER A 46 10.39 -0.24 -2.54
N THR A 47 10.77 0.78 -1.79
CA THR A 47 12.17 1.23 -1.75
C THR A 47 13.03 0.20 -1.02
N ILE A 48 14.31 0.13 -1.41
CA ILE A 48 15.28 -0.79 -0.77
C ILE A 48 15.39 -0.48 0.73
N VAL A 49 15.29 0.80 1.12
CA VAL A 49 15.34 1.23 2.52
C VAL A 49 14.18 0.64 3.32
N GLU A 50 12.95 0.73 2.82
CA GLU A 50 11.78 0.16 3.50
C GLU A 50 11.81 -1.37 3.54
N ILE A 51 12.27 -2.02 2.46
CA ILE A 51 12.46 -3.48 2.44
C ILE A 51 13.43 -3.89 3.55
N GLN A 52 14.60 -3.25 3.62
CA GLN A 52 15.61 -3.55 4.64
C GLN A 52 15.12 -3.24 6.06
N ARG A 53 14.35 -2.17 6.25
CA ARG A 53 13.80 -1.80 7.54
C ARG A 53 12.80 -2.84 8.04
N CYS A 54 11.81 -3.21 7.22
CA CYS A 54 10.83 -4.24 7.58
C CYS A 54 11.48 -5.62 7.79
N GLU A 55 12.52 -5.95 7.01
CA GLU A 55 13.24 -7.22 7.14
C GLU A 55 14.09 -7.26 8.43
N LYS A 56 14.78 -6.17 8.79
CA LYS A 56 15.67 -6.14 9.96
C LYS A 56 14.95 -5.89 11.28
N GLU A 57 13.95 -5.01 11.30
CA GLU A 57 13.26 -4.62 12.54
C GLU A 57 12.13 -5.59 12.89
N HIS A 58 11.47 -6.16 11.88
CA HIS A 58 10.22 -6.89 12.04
C HIS A 58 10.19 -8.25 11.33
N PHE A 59 11.29 -8.67 10.67
CA PHE A 59 11.38 -9.92 9.91
C PHE A 59 10.19 -10.12 8.93
N THR A 60 9.75 -9.02 8.32
CA THR A 60 8.54 -8.98 7.48
C THR A 60 8.78 -8.18 6.19
N ILE A 61 7.74 -8.08 5.37
CA ILE A 61 7.76 -7.34 4.11
C ILE A 61 7.07 -5.98 4.26
N PRO A 62 7.44 -5.00 3.41
CA PRO A 62 6.75 -3.72 3.38
C PRO A 62 5.35 -3.84 2.77
N CYS A 63 4.51 -2.87 3.10
CA CYS A 63 3.13 -2.77 2.66
C CYS A 63 2.71 -1.30 2.53
N LYS A 64 1.65 -1.06 1.77
CA LYS A 64 1.00 0.25 1.68
C LYS A 64 -0.40 0.21 2.28
N SER A 65 -1.04 -0.97 2.22
CA SER A 65 -2.38 -1.22 2.75
C SER A 65 -2.49 -2.61 3.37
N ASN A 66 -3.53 -2.85 4.16
CA ASN A 66 -3.81 -4.18 4.72
C ASN A 66 -3.98 -5.26 3.64
N ASN A 67 -4.47 -4.87 2.44
CA ASN A 67 -4.61 -5.77 1.31
C ASN A 67 -3.26 -6.35 0.84
N ASP A 68 -2.15 -5.61 1.00
CA ASP A 68 -0.82 -6.09 0.65
C ASP A 68 -0.28 -7.14 1.65
N CYS A 69 -0.95 -7.30 2.79
CA CYS A 69 -0.63 -8.27 3.81
C CYS A 69 -1.53 -9.51 3.77
N GLN A 70 -2.42 -9.65 2.77
CA GLN A 70 -3.30 -10.82 2.63
C GLN A 70 -2.62 -12.04 1.96
N VAL A 71 -1.29 -12.10 2.04
CA VAL A 71 -0.47 -13.19 1.49
C VAL A 71 -0.21 -14.30 2.51
N TRP A 72 -0.55 -14.07 3.77
CA TRP A 72 -0.48 -15.08 4.83
C TRP A 72 -1.87 -15.62 5.15
N ALA A 73 -1.92 -16.86 5.64
CA ALA A 73 -3.16 -17.49 6.09
C ALA A 73 -3.68 -16.89 7.41
N HIS A 74 -2.78 -16.42 8.28
CA HIS A 74 -3.15 -15.64 9.46
C HIS A 74 -3.26 -14.16 9.10
N GLU A 75 -4.25 -13.49 9.68
CA GLU A 75 -4.50 -12.09 9.41
C GLU A 75 -3.33 -11.22 9.90
N LYS A 76 -2.78 -10.43 8.97
CA LYS A 76 -1.78 -9.40 9.25
C LYS A 76 -2.32 -8.04 8.83
N ILE A 77 -1.89 -7.01 9.54
CA ILE A 77 -2.23 -5.62 9.22
C ILE A 77 -1.00 -4.88 8.70
N CYS A 78 -1.22 -3.89 7.84
CA CYS A 78 -0.18 -2.97 7.44
C CYS A 78 -0.02 -1.89 8.52
N ASN A 79 1.07 -1.96 9.27
CA ASN A 79 1.37 -1.00 10.33
C ASN A 79 2.75 -0.38 10.10
N LYS A 80 2.81 0.96 10.10
CA LYS A 80 4.03 1.73 9.82
C LYS A 80 4.78 1.24 8.56
N GLY A 81 4.05 0.94 7.49
CA GLY A 81 4.63 0.50 6.22
C GLY A 81 5.16 -0.94 6.18
N CYS A 82 4.95 -1.75 7.24
CA CYS A 82 5.32 -3.16 7.27
C CYS A 82 4.11 -4.05 7.63
N CYS A 83 4.10 -5.31 7.21
CA CYS A 83 3.04 -6.25 7.61
C CYS A 83 3.29 -6.85 9.00
N TRP A 84 2.45 -6.52 9.96
CA TRP A 84 2.55 -6.93 11.36
C TRP A 84 1.50 -7.97 11.72
N ASP A 85 1.84 -8.86 12.65
CA ASP A 85 0.89 -9.75 13.29
C ASP A 85 0.03 -9.00 14.31
N LEU A 86 -1.23 -9.42 14.43
CA LEU A 86 -2.12 -8.99 15.51
C LEU A 86 -1.73 -9.78 16.76
N LEU A 87 -0.88 -9.19 17.62
CA LEU A 87 -0.51 -9.74 18.93
C LEU A 87 -1.69 -9.72 19.91
#